data_AF-A0A522ISV5-F1
#
_entry.id   AF-A0A522ISV5-F1
#
_cell.length_a   1.000
_cell.length_b   1.000
_cell.length_c   1.000
_cell.angle_alpha   90.00
_cell.angle_beta   90.00
_cell.angle_gamma   90.00
#
_symmetry.space_group_name_H-M   'P 1'
#
loop_
_entity.id
_entity.type
_entity.pdbx_description
1 polymer ?
#
loop_
_entity_poly.entity_id
_entity_poly.type
_entity_poly.pdbx_seq_one_letter_code
_entity_poly.pdbx_strand_id
1 'polypeptide(L)'
;MAQNDPAEVLKGALTKHRTRPFPAITDPEQVGALLRAIDGLHASLVVQCAARLAPILFVRPGELRHAEWAEIDLDGAEWRIPAEKMKSRFVHIVPLPSQAIKVLHELKPLTGRGKYVSSGKRGQIWFPPPSTQSLLPVM
;
A
#
# COMPACT_ATOMS: atom_id res chain seq x y z
N MET A 1 22.92 -2.78 -38.81
CA MET A 1 21.68 -3.42 -38.31
C MET A 1 22.08 -4.76 -37.72
N ALA A 2 21.92 -4.97 -36.42
CA ALA A 2 22.21 -6.26 -35.78
C ALA A 2 21.08 -7.25 -36.15
N GLN A 3 21.46 -8.43 -36.65
CA GLN A 3 20.52 -9.41 -37.24
C GLN A 3 20.03 -10.48 -36.26
N ASN A 4 20.55 -10.53 -35.02
CA ASN A 4 20.15 -11.51 -34.01
C ASN A 4 19.74 -10.85 -32.69
N ASP A 5 18.69 -11.38 -32.07
CA ASP A 5 18.23 -11.00 -30.73
C ASP A 5 19.22 -11.51 -29.66
N PRO A 6 19.90 -10.63 -28.92
CA PRO A 6 20.86 -11.02 -27.88
C PRO A 6 20.22 -11.76 -26.70
N ALA A 7 18.88 -11.71 -26.54
CA ALA A 7 18.16 -12.43 -25.50
C ALA A 7 17.98 -13.94 -25.79
N GLU A 8 18.19 -14.40 -27.03
CA GLU A 8 18.11 -15.82 -27.40
C GLU A 8 19.12 -16.67 -26.62
N VAL A 9 20.33 -16.15 -26.38
CA VAL A 9 21.39 -16.84 -25.62
C VAL A 9 21.00 -17.06 -24.15
N LEU A 10 20.05 -16.30 -23.63
CA LEU A 10 19.59 -16.38 -22.24
C LEU A 10 18.39 -17.34 -22.05
N LYS A 11 17.75 -17.79 -23.14
CA LYS A 11 16.65 -18.77 -23.07
C LYS A 11 17.18 -20.11 -22.57
N GLY A 12 16.85 -20.46 -21.33
CA GLY A 12 17.26 -21.71 -20.69
C GLY A 12 18.48 -21.60 -19.78
N ALA A 13 19.27 -20.53 -19.88
CA ALA A 13 20.39 -20.24 -18.97
C ALA A 13 19.90 -19.73 -17.59
N LEU A 14 18.72 -19.11 -17.54
CA LEU A 14 18.14 -18.58 -16.31
C LEU A 14 17.30 -19.64 -15.59
N THR A 15 17.57 -19.84 -14.30
CA THR A 15 16.73 -20.68 -13.43
C THR A 15 15.33 -20.07 -13.37
N LYS A 16 14.31 -20.81 -13.79
CA LYS A 16 12.92 -20.34 -13.76
C LYS A 16 12.52 -20.02 -12.31
N HIS A 17 11.94 -18.83 -12.09
CA HIS A 17 11.37 -18.49 -10.80
C HIS A 17 10.22 -19.45 -10.49
N ARG A 18 10.38 -20.26 -9.42
CA ARG A 18 9.31 -21.13 -8.94
C ARG A 18 8.33 -20.33 -8.10
N THR A 19 7.19 -20.01 -8.69
CA THR A 19 6.11 -19.32 -8.00
C THR A 19 5.51 -20.23 -6.93
N ARG A 20 5.33 -19.73 -5.71
CA ARG A 20 4.57 -20.38 -4.65
C ARG A 20 3.29 -19.57 -4.38
N PRO A 21 2.12 -20.22 -4.30
CA PRO A 21 0.88 -19.53 -3.92
C PRO A 21 0.97 -18.94 -2.51
N PHE A 22 0.35 -17.79 -2.29
CA PHE A 22 0.13 -17.19 -0.97
C PHE A 22 -1.36 -17.32 -0.62
N PRO A 23 -1.82 -18.47 -0.10
CA PRO A 23 -3.23 -18.68 0.21
C PRO A 23 -3.68 -17.77 1.36
N ALA A 24 -4.92 -17.30 1.28
CA ALA A 24 -5.55 -16.56 2.37
C ALA A 24 -5.80 -17.48 3.58
N ILE A 25 -5.72 -16.91 4.79
CA ILE A 25 -6.16 -17.60 6.00
C ILE A 25 -7.70 -17.68 5.95
N THR A 26 -8.24 -18.88 5.84
CA THR A 26 -9.69 -19.13 5.78
C THR A 26 -10.26 -19.67 7.09
N ASP A 27 -9.40 -20.13 7.99
CA ASP A 27 -9.77 -20.66 9.30
C ASP A 27 -10.03 -19.52 10.31
N PRO A 28 -11.23 -19.42 10.90
CA PRO A 28 -11.58 -18.34 11.82
C PRO A 28 -10.67 -18.24 13.05
N GLU A 29 -10.17 -19.35 13.59
CA GLU A 29 -9.28 -19.33 14.76
C GLU A 29 -7.93 -18.69 14.43
N GLN A 30 -7.36 -19.04 13.28
CA GLN A 30 -6.14 -18.42 12.77
C GLN A 30 -6.34 -16.94 12.40
N VAL A 31 -7.49 -16.57 11.84
CA VAL A 31 -7.82 -15.14 11.63
C VAL A 31 -7.86 -14.40 12.96
N GLY A 32 -8.52 -14.97 13.98
CA GLY A 32 -8.54 -14.40 15.32
C GLY A 32 -7.14 -14.24 15.93
N ALA A 33 -6.26 -15.22 15.72
CA ALA A 33 -4.87 -15.14 16.16
C ALA A 33 -4.10 -14.01 15.47
N LEU A 34 -4.29 -13.83 14.16
CA LEU A 34 -3.71 -12.74 13.39
C LEU A 34 -4.18 -11.37 13.90
N LEU A 35 -5.48 -11.19 14.13
CA LEU A 35 -6.04 -9.92 14.61
C LEU A 35 -5.48 -9.56 15.99
N ARG A 36 -5.38 -10.53 16.91
CA ARG A 36 -4.74 -10.32 18.23
C ARG A 36 -3.25 -9.97 18.10
N ALA A 37 -2.54 -10.58 17.16
CA ALA A 37 -1.13 -10.24 16.89
C ALA A 37 -0.97 -8.82 16.35
N ILE A 38 -1.91 -8.35 15.52
CA ILE A 38 -1.96 -6.96 15.04
C ILE A 38 -2.21 -6.00 16.21
N ASP A 39 -3.15 -6.33 17.11
CA ASP A 39 -3.46 -5.49 18.26
C ASP A 39 -2.31 -5.40 19.27
N GLY A 40 -1.52 -6.47 19.42
CA GLY A 40 -0.33 -6.53 20.25
C GLY A 40 0.96 -6.03 19.58
N LEU A 41 0.88 -5.42 18.39
CA LEU A 41 2.07 -5.03 17.63
C LEU A 41 2.87 -3.92 18.32
N HIS A 42 4.10 -4.22 18.73
CA HIS A 42 5.04 -3.24 19.29
C HIS A 42 5.75 -2.44 18.19
N ALA A 43 5.05 -1.45 17.62
CA ALA A 43 5.59 -0.54 16.59
C ALA A 43 5.19 0.92 16.84
N SER A 44 5.53 1.85 15.95
CA SER A 44 5.02 3.22 16.03
C SER A 44 3.50 3.25 15.84
N LEU A 45 2.81 4.27 16.38
CA LEU A 45 1.35 4.41 16.23
C LEU A 45 0.92 4.35 14.76
N VAL A 46 1.69 4.98 13.86
CA VAL A 46 1.45 4.93 12.41
C VAL A 46 1.42 3.49 11.87
N VAL A 47 2.37 2.65 12.29
CA VAL A 47 2.47 1.26 11.84
C VAL A 47 1.35 0.42 12.45
N GLN A 48 1.03 0.64 13.74
CA GLN A 48 -0.09 -0.03 14.40
C GLN A 48 -1.42 0.30 13.71
N CYS A 49 -1.72 1.57 13.45
CA CYS A 49 -2.93 1.99 12.76
C CYS A 49 -3.01 1.42 11.33
N ALA A 50 -1.91 1.44 10.56
CA ALA A 50 -1.88 0.86 9.23
C ALA A 50 -2.13 -0.67 9.26
N ALA A 51 -1.55 -1.38 10.23
CA ALA A 51 -1.78 -2.80 10.42
C ALA A 51 -3.23 -3.11 10.79
N ARG A 52 -3.87 -2.28 11.63
CA ARG A 52 -5.31 -2.40 11.97
C ARG A 52 -6.22 -2.09 10.79
N LEU A 53 -5.91 -1.11 9.95
CA LEU A 53 -6.72 -0.73 8.79
C LEU A 53 -6.71 -1.79 7.68
N ALA A 54 -5.59 -2.49 7.48
CA ALA A 54 -5.45 -3.48 6.41
C ALA A 54 -6.54 -4.57 6.39
N PRO A 55 -6.83 -5.29 7.49
CA PRO A 55 -7.90 -6.28 7.53
C PRO A 55 -9.32 -5.68 7.61
N ILE A 56 -9.46 -4.37 7.86
CA ILE A 56 -10.77 -3.70 7.86
C ILE A 56 -11.17 -3.27 6.44
N LEU A 57 -10.21 -2.71 5.70
CA LEU A 57 -10.47 -2.06 4.40
C LEU A 57 -10.17 -2.96 3.20
N PHE A 58 -9.36 -4.01 3.37
CA PHE A 58 -8.95 -4.95 2.31
C PHE A 58 -8.34 -4.30 1.06
N VAL A 59 -7.88 -3.04 1.17
CA VAL A 59 -7.12 -2.37 0.12
C VAL A 59 -5.75 -2.99 -0.03
N ARG A 60 -5.12 -2.82 -1.20
CA ARG A 60 -3.77 -3.31 -1.42
C ARG A 60 -2.80 -2.58 -0.47
N PRO A 61 -1.75 -3.25 0.03
CA PRO A 61 -0.75 -2.61 0.88
C PRO A 61 -0.13 -1.34 0.26
N GLY A 62 -0.01 -1.31 -1.08
CA GLY A 62 0.46 -0.13 -1.81
C GLY A 62 -0.54 1.02 -1.83
N GLU A 63 -1.84 0.75 -1.92
CA GLU A 63 -2.89 1.77 -1.86
C GLU A 63 -2.93 2.39 -0.46
N LEU A 64 -2.93 1.56 0.59
CA LEU A 64 -2.94 2.03 1.98
C LEU A 64 -1.72 2.89 2.33
N ARG A 65 -0.53 2.50 1.84
CA ARG A 65 0.72 3.23 2.06
C ARG A 65 0.71 4.63 1.44
N HIS A 66 0.06 4.78 0.28
CA HIS A 66 0.01 6.03 -0.48
C HIS A 66 -1.33 6.75 -0.33
N ALA A 67 -2.16 6.33 0.64
CA ALA A 67 -3.41 6.97 0.98
C ALA A 67 -3.13 8.42 1.40
N GLU A 68 -3.87 9.35 0.81
CA GLU A 68 -3.76 10.76 1.12
C GLU A 68 -4.94 11.22 1.98
N TRP A 69 -4.70 12.15 2.89
CA TRP A 69 -5.79 12.70 3.69
C TRP A 69 -6.86 13.40 2.84
N ALA A 70 -6.47 13.95 1.68
CA ALA A 70 -7.39 14.57 0.72
C ALA A 70 -8.33 13.57 0.02
N GLU A 71 -8.04 12.26 0.08
CA GLU A 71 -8.88 11.21 -0.50
C GLU A 71 -9.92 10.69 0.49
N ILE A 72 -9.77 11.03 1.78
CA ILE A 72 -10.59 10.50 2.88
C ILE A 72 -11.62 11.53 3.30
N ASP A 73 -12.88 11.18 3.12
CA ASP A 73 -14.03 11.86 3.70
C ASP A 73 -14.47 11.11 4.97
N LEU A 74 -14.07 11.63 6.13
CA LEU A 74 -14.45 11.05 7.42
C LEU A 74 -15.93 11.28 7.76
N ASP A 75 -16.54 12.35 7.24
CA ASP A 75 -17.93 12.69 7.51
C ASP A 75 -18.87 11.87 6.60
N GLY A 76 -18.49 11.74 5.32
CA GLY A 76 -19.14 10.86 4.34
C GLY A 76 -18.80 9.37 4.49
N ALA A 77 -17.88 9.02 5.39
CA ALA A 77 -17.42 7.66 5.66
C ALA A 77 -16.90 6.93 4.40
N GLU A 78 -16.14 7.64 3.56
CA GLU A 78 -15.60 7.11 2.30
C GLU A 78 -14.12 7.47 2.12
N TRP A 79 -13.36 6.55 1.53
CA TRP A 79 -12.06 6.84 0.95
C TRP A 79 -12.12 6.63 -0.56
N ARG A 80 -11.87 7.70 -1.32
CA ARG A 80 -12.01 7.72 -2.78
C ARG A 80 -10.63 7.76 -3.42
N ILE A 81 -10.15 6.61 -3.86
CA ILE A 81 -8.85 6.47 -4.52
C ILE A 81 -8.98 6.91 -5.99
N PRO A 82 -8.21 7.93 -6.44
CA PRO A 82 -8.29 8.44 -7.80
C PRO A 82 -7.96 7.41 -8.88
N ALA A 83 -8.57 7.57 -10.05
CA ALA A 83 -8.36 6.71 -11.20
C ALA A 83 -6.88 6.64 -11.63
N GLU A 84 -6.12 7.73 -11.50
CA GLU A 84 -4.69 7.74 -11.83
C GLU A 84 -3.83 6.83 -10.93
N LYS A 85 -4.30 6.51 -9.71
CA LYS A 85 -3.63 5.58 -8.79
C LYS A 85 -4.05 4.13 -9.02
N MET A 86 -5.09 3.89 -9.81
CA MET A 86 -5.66 2.58 -10.05
C MET A 86 -5.25 1.99 -11.39
N LYS A 87 -4.86 0.71 -11.40
CA LYS A 87 -4.54 -0.02 -12.65
C LYS A 87 -5.71 -0.06 -13.63
N SER A 88 -6.94 -0.09 -13.12
CA SER A 88 -8.17 -0.13 -13.92
C SER A 88 -8.59 1.23 -14.49
N ARG A 89 -7.94 2.33 -14.05
CA ARG A 89 -8.32 3.72 -14.39
C ARG A 89 -9.76 4.11 -14.04
N PHE A 90 -10.34 3.45 -13.04
CA PHE A 90 -11.60 3.85 -12.43
C PHE A 90 -11.35 4.32 -10.99
N VAL A 91 -12.16 5.29 -10.54
CA VAL A 91 -12.17 5.69 -9.13
C VAL A 91 -12.61 4.48 -8.29
N HIS A 92 -11.85 4.20 -7.24
CA HIS A 92 -12.18 3.13 -6.30
C HIS A 92 -12.68 3.74 -4.99
N ILE A 93 -13.91 3.44 -4.63
CA ILE A 93 -14.53 3.91 -3.39
C ILE A 93 -14.45 2.78 -2.36
N VAL A 94 -13.82 3.10 -1.23
CA VAL A 94 -13.64 2.21 -0.09
C VAL A 94 -14.52 2.73 1.06
N PRO A 95 -15.57 2.01 1.47
CA PRO A 95 -16.38 2.40 2.62
C PRO A 95 -15.55 2.37 3.91
N LEU A 96 -15.75 3.36 4.79
CA LEU A 96 -15.06 3.46 6.06
C LEU A 96 -16.03 3.05 7.20
N PRO A 97 -16.01 1.79 7.66
CA PRO A 97 -16.80 1.41 8.82
C PRO A 97 -16.33 2.17 10.07
N SER A 98 -17.18 2.22 11.10
CA SER A 98 -16.90 2.93 12.36
C SER A 98 -15.54 2.57 12.99
N GLN A 99 -15.12 1.31 12.85
CA GLN A 99 -13.81 0.84 13.30
C GLN A 99 -12.65 1.51 12.54
N ALA A 100 -12.76 1.65 11.22
CA ALA A 100 -11.75 2.35 10.41
C ALA A 100 -11.71 3.84 10.75
N ILE A 101 -12.88 4.48 10.87
CA ILE A 101 -12.99 5.89 11.25
C ILE A 101 -12.31 6.14 12.61
N LYS A 102 -12.55 5.26 13.60
CA LYS A 102 -11.89 5.35 14.91
C LYS A 102 -10.36 5.31 14.79
N VAL A 103 -9.83 4.37 14.01
CA VAL A 103 -8.37 4.25 13.79
C VAL A 103 -7.81 5.48 13.05
N LEU A 104 -8.55 6.01 12.08
CA LEU A 104 -8.17 7.22 11.34
C LEU A 104 -8.17 8.45 12.25
N HIS A 105 -9.13 8.60 13.16
CA HIS A 105 -9.14 9.67 14.17
C HIS A 105 -7.97 9.57 15.15
N GLU A 106 -7.57 8.36 15.55
CA GLU A 106 -6.38 8.14 16.38
C GLU A 106 -5.09 8.55 15.66
N LEU A 107 -5.03 8.33 14.34
CA LEU A 107 -3.87 8.63 13.52
C LEU A 107 -3.75 10.11 13.10
N LYS A 108 -4.90 10.78 12.88
CA LYS A 108 -4.97 12.15 12.32
C LYS A 108 -4.16 13.19 13.11
N PRO A 109 -4.10 13.21 14.46
CA PRO A 109 -3.27 14.16 15.20
C PRO A 109 -1.77 14.07 14.87
N LEU A 110 -1.28 12.89 14.47
CA LEU A 110 0.14 12.69 14.14
C LEU A 110 0.48 12.99 12.69
N THR A 111 -0.37 12.59 11.74
CA THR A 111 -0.04 12.67 10.30
C THR A 111 -0.91 13.64 9.52
N GLY A 112 -2.00 14.15 10.11
CA GLY A 112 -3.01 14.98 9.44
C GLY A 112 -2.52 16.34 8.94
N ARG A 113 -1.34 16.80 9.38
CA ARG A 113 -0.69 18.00 8.83
C ARG A 113 0.07 17.72 7.53
N GLY A 114 0.36 16.45 7.25
CA GLY A 114 1.06 16.01 6.05
C GLY A 114 0.09 15.55 4.96
N LYS A 115 0.66 15.21 3.81
CA LYS A 115 -0.10 14.70 2.65
C LYS A 115 -0.67 13.29 2.90
N TYR A 116 0.14 12.40 3.46
CA TYR A 116 -0.17 10.97 3.56
C TYR A 116 -0.74 10.57 4.92
N VAL A 117 -1.68 9.64 4.90
CA VAL A 117 -2.29 9.02 6.09
C VAL A 117 -1.22 8.28 6.90
N SER A 118 -0.40 7.47 6.23
CA SER A 118 0.72 6.75 6.82
C SER A 118 2.07 7.37 6.42
N SER A 119 2.48 8.43 7.12
CA SER A 119 3.82 9.03 6.94
C SER A 119 4.85 8.35 7.84
N GLY A 120 5.96 7.87 7.28
CA GLY A 120 7.08 7.32 8.05
C GLY A 120 7.87 8.40 8.80
N LYS A 121 8.57 8.03 9.88
CA LYS A 121 9.37 8.94 10.75
C LYS A 121 10.46 9.77 10.04
N ARG A 122 10.74 9.55 8.75
CA ARG A 122 11.77 10.28 7.98
C ARG A 122 11.20 11.23 6.92
N GLY A 123 9.87 11.44 6.86
CA GLY A 123 9.26 12.19 5.76
C GLY A 123 9.44 11.54 4.37
N GLN A 124 10.14 10.40 4.31
CA GLN A 124 10.35 9.60 3.12
C GLN A 124 9.49 8.35 3.18
N ILE A 125 8.70 8.18 2.13
CA ILE A 125 8.14 6.90 1.72
C ILE A 125 9.28 5.88 1.64
N TRP A 126 9.10 4.71 2.25
CA TRP A 126 10.08 3.60 2.31
C TRP A 126 10.54 3.13 0.91
N PHE A 127 9.81 3.51 -0.14
CA PHE A 127 10.25 3.44 -1.53
C PHE A 127 10.19 4.84 -2.14
N PRO A 128 11.25 5.33 -2.82
CA PRO A 128 11.16 6.57 -3.56
C PRO A 128 10.05 6.46 -4.62
N PRO A 129 9.37 7.57 -4.97
CA PRO A 129 8.53 7.57 -6.16
C PRO A 129 9.39 7.13 -7.35
N PRO A 130 8.85 6.40 -8.34
CA PRO A 130 9.61 6.06 -9.54
C PRO A 130 10.20 7.36 -10.08
N SER A 131 11.53 7.44 -10.09
CA SER A 131 12.23 8.65 -10.51
C SER A 131 11.78 8.99 -11.93
N THR A 132 11.25 10.19 -12.11
CA THR A 132 11.22 10.80 -13.43
C THR A 132 12.68 10.89 -13.86
N GLN A 133 13.08 10.08 -14.83
CA GLN A 133 14.38 10.19 -15.48
C GLN A 133 14.50 11.60 -16.05
N SER A 134 15.20 12.45 -15.31
CA SER A 134 15.69 13.74 -15.79
C SER A 134 16.61 13.47 -16.96
N LEU A 135 16.14 13.78 -18.17
CA LEU A 135 16.99 13.99 -19.33
C LEU A 135 17.89 15.19 -19.04
N LEU A 136 19.14 14.93 -18.65
CA LEU A 136 20.20 15.91 -18.84
C LEU A 136 20.92 15.58 -20.16
N PRO A 137 21.19 16.57 -21.02
CA PRO A 137 21.92 16.35 -22.26
C PRO A 137 23.38 16.07 -21.93
N VAL A 138 23.92 15.00 -22.51
CA VAL A 138 25.36 14.72 -22.50
C VAL A 138 26.01 15.70 -23.48
N MET A 139 26.87 16.59 -22.96
CA MET A 139 28.00 17.14 -23.71
C MET A 139 29.14 16.14 -23.68
#